data_AF-A0A6M5FDD9-F1
#
_entry.id   AF-A0A6M5FDD9-F1
#
_cell.length_a   1.000
_cell.length_b   1.000
_cell.length_c   1.000
_cell.angle_alpha   90.00
_cell.angle_beta   90.00
_cell.angle_gamma   90.00
#
_symmetry.space_group_name_H-M   'P 1'
#
loop_
_entity.id
_entity.type
_entity.pdbx_description
1 polymer ?
#
loop_
_entity_poly.entity_id
_entity_poly.type
_entity_poly.pdbx_seq_one_letter_code
_entity_poly.pdbx_strand_id
1 'polypeptide(L)'
;MDSTQNHQIHQAIIAREIIDIYRFAPNKTDVAESLDVLCFAMARLTEKHSVIDWDFLATLFDQLAHTNNHTSFSDIEKLYQRITSLIPDPDS
;
A
#
# COMPACT_ATOMS: atom_id res chain seq x y z
N MET A 1 22.80 3.12 8.58
CA MET A 1 21.83 2.33 7.78
C MET A 1 22.22 2.46 6.33
N ASP A 2 22.19 1.34 5.60
CA ASP A 2 22.40 1.29 4.15
C ASP A 2 21.29 2.11 3.46
N SER A 3 21.64 2.93 2.46
CA SER A 3 20.68 3.75 1.70
C SER A 3 19.53 2.92 1.13
N THR A 4 19.80 1.66 0.81
CA THR A 4 18.81 0.70 0.27
C THR A 4 17.77 0.31 1.34
N GLN A 5 18.21 0.06 2.57
CA GLN A 5 17.31 -0.29 3.68
C GLN A 5 16.40 0.89 4.04
N ASN A 6 16.95 2.10 4.08
CA ASN A 6 16.15 3.31 4.32
C ASN A 6 15.09 3.49 3.23
N HIS A 7 15.45 3.25 1.96
CA HIS A 7 14.50 3.33 0.86
C HIS A 7 13.37 2.30 0.97
N GLN A 8 13.67 1.07 1.40
CA GLN A 8 12.66 0.03 1.62
C GLN A 8 11.74 0.37 2.80
N ILE A 9 12.28 0.87 3.91
CA ILE A 9 11.50 1.30 5.08
C ILE A 9 10.57 2.46 4.68
N HIS A 10 11.06 3.45 3.94
CA HIS A 10 10.22 4.56 3.47
C HIS A 10 9.07 4.08 2.58
N GLN A 11 9.32 3.12 1.69
CA GLN A 11 8.25 2.53 0.87
C GLN A 11 7.21 1.80 1.72
N ALA A 12 7.65 1.03 2.72
CA ALA A 12 6.75 0.36 3.66
C ALA A 12 5.90 1.38 4.45
N ILE A 13 6.50 2.46 4.93
CA ILE A 13 5.77 3.54 5.61
C ILE A 13 4.71 4.14 4.66
N ILE A 14 5.08 4.53 3.44
CA ILE A 14 4.13 5.11 2.47
C ILE A 14 2.97 4.15 2.17
N ALA A 15 3.27 2.86 1.96
CA ALA A 15 2.24 1.86 1.68
C ALA A 15 1.28 1.67 2.87
N ARG A 16 1.80 1.71 4.10
CA ARG A 16 0.97 1.68 5.32
C ARG A 16 0.03 2.87 5.37
N GLU A 17 0.55 4.08 5.19
CA GLU A 17 -0.26 5.31 5.24
C GLU A 17 -1.36 5.31 4.17
N ILE A 18 -1.06 4.83 2.96
CA ILE A 18 -2.05 4.65 1.88
C ILE A 18 -3.21 3.74 2.32
N ILE A 19 -2.90 2.60 2.95
CA ILE A 19 -3.92 1.67 3.43
C ILE A 19 -4.72 2.27 4.58
N ASP A 20 -4.08 3.02 5.48
CA ASP A 20 -4.78 3.70 6.57
C ASP A 20 -5.73 4.78 6.06
N ILE A 21 -5.32 5.56 5.04
CA ILE A 21 -6.21 6.52 4.37
C ILE A 21 -7.47 5.80 3.86
N TYR A 22 -7.31 4.67 3.16
CA TYR A 22 -8.46 3.88 2.71
C TYR A 22 -9.30 3.36 3.88
N ARG A 23 -8.66 2.85 4.93
CA ARG A 23 -9.33 2.22 6.08
C ARG A 23 -10.22 3.22 6.80
N PHE A 24 -9.73 4.43 7.04
CA PHE A 24 -10.43 5.48 7.76
C PHE A 24 -11.28 6.40 6.87
N ALA A 25 -11.26 6.20 5.55
CA ALA A 25 -12.08 6.97 4.62
C ALA A 25 -13.58 6.75 4.84
N PRO A 26 -14.39 7.84 4.89
CA PRO A 26 -15.85 7.74 4.95
C PRO A 26 -16.45 7.30 3.61
N ASN A 27 -15.87 7.73 2.49
CA ASN A 27 -16.25 7.26 1.15
C ASN A 27 -15.14 6.35 0.60
N LYS A 28 -15.32 5.03 0.76
CA LYS A 28 -14.31 4.05 0.38
C LYS A 28 -14.10 3.96 -1.13
N THR A 29 -15.14 4.13 -1.93
CA THR A 29 -15.07 3.99 -3.39
C THR A 29 -14.22 5.10 -4.01
N ASP A 30 -14.57 6.37 -3.80
CA ASP A 30 -13.82 7.50 -4.37
C ASP A 30 -12.36 7.54 -3.88
N VAL A 31 -12.13 7.16 -2.61
CA VAL A 31 -10.78 7.08 -2.06
C VAL A 31 -10.00 5.92 -2.69
N ALA A 32 -10.61 4.76 -2.90
CA ALA A 32 -9.97 3.66 -3.59
C ALA A 32 -9.58 4.04 -5.03
N GLU A 33 -10.45 4.72 -5.80
CA GLU A 33 -10.11 5.21 -7.14
C GLU A 33 -8.90 6.16 -7.12
N SER A 34 -8.83 7.05 -6.12
CA SER A 34 -7.71 7.97 -5.97
C SER A 34 -6.40 7.24 -5.59
N LEU A 35 -6.50 6.23 -4.72
CA LEU A 35 -5.34 5.48 -4.24
C LEU A 35 -4.81 4.48 -5.26
N ASP A 36 -5.67 3.94 -6.14
CA ASP A 36 -5.24 3.16 -7.31
C ASP A 36 -4.26 3.97 -8.17
N VAL A 37 -4.68 5.16 -8.63
CA VAL A 37 -3.85 6.03 -9.46
C VAL A 37 -2.53 6.41 -8.77
N LEU A 38 -2.56 6.65 -7.45
CA LEU A 38 -1.35 6.92 -6.67
C LEU A 38 -0.41 5.72 -6.63
N CYS A 39 -0.93 4.51 -6.41
CA CYS A 39 -0.13 3.28 -6.38
C CYS A 39 0.46 2.97 -7.75
N PHE A 40 -0.28 3.19 -8.83
CA PHE A 40 0.22 3.05 -10.20
C PHE A 40 1.35 4.05 -10.50
N ALA A 41 1.24 5.29 -10.01
CA ALA A 41 2.33 6.26 -10.10
C ALA A 41 3.57 5.79 -9.32
N MET A 42 3.38 5.26 -8.11
CA MET A 42 4.47 4.70 -7.30
C MET A 42 5.17 3.54 -8.00
N ALA A 43 4.43 2.60 -8.62
CA ALA A 43 4.99 1.49 -9.38
C ALA A 43 5.97 1.95 -10.47
N ARG A 44 5.64 3.06 -11.14
CA ARG A 44 6.50 3.66 -12.18
C ARG A 44 7.71 4.40 -11.64
N LEU A 45 7.62 4.94 -10.41
CA LEU A 45 8.67 5.72 -9.77
C LEU A 45 9.66 4.85 -9.00
N THR A 46 9.24 3.67 -8.55
CA THR A 46 10.08 2.76 -7.77
C THR A 46 10.91 1.83 -8.65
N GLU A 47 12.09 1.45 -8.15
CA GLU A 47 12.99 0.54 -8.85
C GLU A 47 12.40 -0.89 -8.95
N LYS A 48 12.94 -1.71 -9.86
CA LYS A 48 12.55 -3.13 -10.05
C LYS A 48 12.69 -4.00 -8.77
N HIS A 49 13.38 -3.52 -7.74
CA HIS A 49 13.57 -4.21 -6.46
C HIS A 49 12.81 -3.53 -5.31
N SER A 50 11.63 -2.99 -5.61
CA SER A 50 10.73 -2.49 -4.57
C SER A 50 10.34 -3.61 -3.59
N VAL A 51 10.27 -3.27 -2.30
CA VAL A 51 9.74 -4.17 -1.26
C VAL A 51 8.21 -4.22 -1.28
N ILE A 52 7.58 -3.25 -1.94
CA ILE A 52 6.14 -3.12 -2.09
C ILE A 52 5.77 -3.41 -3.54
N ASP A 53 4.82 -4.33 -3.73
CA ASP A 53 4.24 -4.54 -5.05
C ASP A 53 3.15 -3.48 -5.29
N TRP A 54 3.60 -2.33 -5.81
CA TRP A 54 2.74 -1.17 -6.05
C TRP A 54 1.69 -1.42 -7.14
N ASP A 55 2.02 -2.21 -8.16
CA ASP A 55 1.07 -2.61 -9.22
C ASP A 55 -0.04 -3.53 -8.65
N PHE A 56 0.33 -4.46 -7.77
CA PHE A 56 -0.65 -5.27 -7.04
C PHE A 56 -1.52 -4.42 -6.13
N LEU A 57 -0.95 -3.47 -5.39
CA LEU A 57 -1.70 -2.58 -4.51
C LEU A 57 -2.67 -1.68 -5.30
N ALA A 58 -2.25 -1.17 -6.46
CA ALA A 58 -3.11 -0.44 -7.39
C ALA A 58 -4.31 -1.29 -7.83
N THR A 59 -4.03 -2.52 -8.29
CA THR A 59 -5.07 -3.49 -8.70
C THR A 59 -6.06 -3.79 -7.58
N LEU A 60 -5.61 -3.90 -6.32
CA LEU A 60 -6.52 -4.09 -5.19
C LEU A 60 -7.43 -2.89 -4.97
N PHE A 61 -6.91 -1.67 -5.10
CA PHE A 61 -7.74 -0.46 -4.96
C PHE A 61 -8.72 -0.29 -6.12
N ASP A 62 -8.32 -0.56 -7.36
CA ASP A 62 -9.22 -0.60 -8.52
C ASP A 62 -10.38 -1.59 -8.29
N GLN A 63 -10.06 -2.79 -7.81
CA GLN A 63 -11.07 -3.77 -7.43
C GLN A 63 -11.98 -3.26 -6.31
N LEU A 64 -11.47 -2.60 -5.28
CA LEU A 64 -12.29 -2.09 -4.18
C LEU A 64 -13.16 -0.89 -4.58
N ALA A 65 -12.71 -0.10 -5.55
CA ALA A 65 -13.52 0.97 -6.13
C ALA A 65 -14.70 0.42 -6.93
N HIS A 66 -14.45 -0.59 -7.77
CA HIS A 66 -15.43 -1.05 -8.76
C HIS A 66 -16.16 -2.34 -8.38
N THR A 67 -15.70 -3.04 -7.34
CA THR A 67 -16.29 -4.30 -6.88
C THR A 67 -16.41 -4.33 -5.35
N ASN A 68 -17.59 -4.73 -4.84
CA ASN A 68 -17.76 -5.06 -3.42
C ASN A 68 -17.20 -6.47 -3.13
N ASN A 69 -15.93 -6.69 -3.45
CA ASN A 69 -15.30 -8.00 -3.32
C ASN A 69 -14.72 -8.19 -1.90
N HIS A 70 -15.32 -9.07 -1.11
CA HIS A 70 -14.82 -9.44 0.22
C HIS A 70 -13.40 -10.00 0.20
N THR A 71 -12.96 -10.60 -0.91
CA THR A 71 -11.59 -11.11 -1.06
C THR A 71 -10.57 -9.96 -1.05
N SER A 72 -10.85 -8.86 -1.75
CA SER A 72 -9.95 -7.70 -1.83
C SER A 72 -9.75 -7.03 -0.47
N PHE A 73 -10.76 -7.05 0.42
CA PHE A 73 -10.62 -6.59 1.80
C PHE A 73 -9.66 -7.47 2.62
N SER A 74 -9.79 -8.80 2.51
CA SER A 74 -8.89 -9.73 3.22
C SER A 74 -7.45 -9.60 2.74
N ASP A 75 -7.25 -9.36 1.45
CA ASP A 75 -5.92 -9.23 0.87
C ASP A 75 -5.25 -7.89 1.24
N ILE A 76 -6.01 -6.79 1.35
CA ILE A 76 -5.50 -5.53 1.93
C ILE A 76 -5.05 -5.74 3.38
N GLU A 77 -5.83 -6.46 4.20
CA GLU A 77 -5.47 -6.67 5.61
C GLU A 77 -4.19 -7.49 5.77
N LYS A 78 -4.03 -8.56 4.99
CA LYS A 78 -2.77 -9.34 4.97
C LYS A 78 -1.58 -8.49 4.55
N LEU A 79 -1.78 -7.67 3.52
CA LEU A 79 -0.74 -6.79 3.00
C LEU A 79 -0.35 -5.72 4.03
N TYR A 80 -1.31 -5.16 4.77
CA TYR A 80 -1.06 -4.24 5.88
C TYR A 80 -0.21 -4.88 6.99
N GLN A 81 -0.52 -6.12 7.40
CA GLN A 81 0.27 -6.83 8.41
C GLN A 81 1.70 -7.10 7.92
N ARG A 82 1.84 -7.53 6.65
CA ARG A 82 3.15 -7.72 6.03
C ARG A 82 3.96 -6.43 6.01
N ILE A 83 3.37 -5.31 5.56
CA ILE A 83 4.03 -4.00 5.52
C ILE A 83 4.47 -3.56 6.92
N THR A 84 3.58 -3.70 7.91
CA THR A 84 3.88 -3.32 9.29
C THR A 84 5.09 -4.09 9.83
N SER A 85 5.24 -5.37 9.48
CA SER A 85 6.41 -6.17 9.88
C SER A 85 7.74 -5.72 9.28
N LEU A 86 7.71 -4.91 8.21
CA LEU A 86 8.92 -4.37 7.56
C LEU A 86 9.39 -3.06 8.20
N ILE A 87 8.56 -2.42 9.01
CA ILE A 87 8.88 -1.15 9.66
C ILE A 87 9.46 -1.49 11.04
N PRO A 88 10.77 -1.24 11.27
CA PRO A 88 11.37 -1.48 12.58
C PRO A 88 10.73 -0.57 13.63
N ASP A 89 10.62 -1.08 14.85
CA ASP A 89 10.11 -0.31 15.98
C ASP A 89 11.07 0.85 16.26
N PRO A 90 10.59 2.11 16.35
CA PRO A 90 11.46 3.25 16.66
C PRO A 90 12.21 3.12 17.98
N ASP A 91 11.74 2.24 18.89
CA ASP A 91 12.31 2.01 20.22
C ASP A 91 13.18 0.73 20.34
N SER A 92 13.46 0.02 19.24
CA SER A 92 14.30 -1.20 19.21
C SER A 92 15.80 -0.96 18.98
#